data_AF-A0A1C3UZ82-F1
#
_entry.id   AF-A0A1C3UZ82-F1
#
_cell.length_a   1.000
_cell.length_b   1.000
_cell.length_c   1.000
_cell.angle_alpha   90.00
_cell.angle_beta   90.00
_cell.angle_gamma   90.00
#
_symmetry.space_group_name_H-M   'P 1'
#
loop_
_entity.id
_entity.type
_entity.pdbx_description
1 polymer ?
#
loop_
_entity_poly.entity_id
_entity_poly.type
_entity_poly.pdbx_seq_one_letter_code
_entity_poly.pdbx_strand_id
1 'polypeptide(L)'
;MEQDRLVGDLGALREDGGPAAKRLVVVAHELTNETRAGLAEGVIKVVLSHPARLLADTLVRAMAEALDTYRTPTVFQHMLPFEIYTAANI
;
A
#
# COMPACT_ATOMS: atom_id res chain seq x y z
N MET A 1 -13.07 11.25 -6.07
CA MET A 1 -12.27 12.49 -6.06
C MET A 1 -10.77 12.19 -5.93
N GLU A 2 -10.33 11.27 -5.07
CA GLU A 2 -8.88 10.95 -4.92
C GLU A 2 -8.32 10.05 -6.04
N GLN A 3 -9.11 9.09 -6.55
CA GLN A 3 -8.70 8.21 -7.65
C GLN A 3 -8.41 8.96 -8.96
N ASP A 4 -9.04 10.12 -9.18
CA ASP A 4 -8.89 10.90 -10.42
C ASP A 4 -7.54 11.63 -10.51
N ARG A 5 -6.89 11.90 -9.36
CA ARG A 5 -5.55 12.52 -9.34
C ARG A 5 -4.44 11.54 -9.69
N LEU A 6 -4.53 10.28 -9.24
CA LEU A 6 -3.50 9.27 -9.49
C LEU A 6 -3.37 8.96 -10.98
N VAL A 7 -4.51 8.81 -11.68
CA VAL A 7 -4.56 8.58 -13.12
C VAL A 7 -3.93 9.77 -13.86
N GLY A 8 -4.28 10.98 -13.45
CA GLY A 8 -3.74 12.22 -14.03
C GLY A 8 -2.23 12.37 -13.83
N ASP A 9 -1.74 12.09 -12.62
CA ASP A 9 -0.31 12.20 -12.28
C ASP A 9 0.53 11.13 -12.99
N LEU A 10 0.03 9.89 -13.07
CA LEU A 10 0.69 8.81 -13.82
C LEU A 10 0.70 9.09 -15.33
N GLY A 11 -0.38 9.66 -15.88
CA GLY A 11 -0.44 10.10 -17.27
C GLY A 11 0.62 11.16 -17.58
N ALA A 12 0.71 12.20 -16.74
CA ALA A 12 1.70 13.26 -16.91
C ALA A 12 3.15 12.73 -16.82
N LEU A 13 3.42 11.80 -15.91
CA LEU A 13 4.74 11.15 -15.79
C LEU A 13 5.10 10.26 -17.00
N ARG A 14 4.11 9.67 -17.66
CA ARG A 14 4.31 8.90 -18.90
C ARG A 14 4.63 9.82 -20.08
N GLU A 15 3.92 10.95 -20.16
CA GLU A 15 4.04 11.92 -21.26
C GLU A 15 5.34 12.74 -21.16
N ASP A 16 5.75 13.13 -19.95
CA ASP A 16 7.04 13.79 -19.69
C ASP A 16 8.18 12.75 -19.75
N GLY A 17 8.52 12.26 -20.94
CA GLY A 17 9.62 11.32 -21.18
C GLY A 17 11.02 11.91 -20.98
N GLY A 18 11.12 13.07 -20.32
CA GLY A 18 12.35 13.83 -20.12
C GLY A 18 13.38 13.13 -19.21
N PRO A 19 14.65 13.56 -19.23
CA PRO A 19 15.71 13.00 -18.39
C PRO A 19 15.44 13.12 -16.89
N ALA A 20 14.64 14.11 -16.47
CA ALA A 20 14.27 14.31 -15.08
C ALA A 20 13.25 13.28 -14.59
N ALA A 21 12.18 13.03 -15.36
CA ALA A 21 11.17 12.03 -15.07
C ALA A 21 11.76 10.61 -14.98
N LYS A 22 12.73 10.28 -15.85
CA LYS A 22 13.45 9.00 -15.82
C LYS A 22 14.27 8.75 -14.55
N ARG A 23 14.54 9.78 -13.74
CA ARG A 23 15.25 9.67 -12.45
C ARG A 23 14.30 9.62 -11.25
N LEU A 24 13.00 9.80 -11.44
CA LEU A 24 12.04 9.73 -10.35
C LEU A 24 11.77 8.27 -9.97
N VAL A 25 11.74 8.03 -8.66
CA VAL A 25 11.25 6.77 -8.09
C VAL A 25 9.85 7.03 -7.57
N VAL A 26 8.85 6.51 -8.27
CA VAL A 26 7.46 6.64 -7.88
C VAL A 26 7.10 5.49 -6.96
N VAL A 27 6.60 5.84 -5.77
CA VAL A 27 6.10 4.93 -4.74
C VAL A 27 4.59 5.16 -4.63
N ALA A 28 3.78 4.11 -4.78
CA ALA A 28 2.33 4.21 -4.64
C ALA A 28 1.83 3.55 -3.35
N HIS A 29 0.64 3.95 -2.94
CA HIS A 29 -0.07 3.39 -1.79
C HIS A 29 -1.21 2.49 -2.29
N GLU A 30 -1.29 1.28 -1.72
CA GLU A 30 -2.25 0.22 -2.06
C GLU A 30 -2.12 -0.35 -3.48
N LEU A 31 -2.18 -1.68 -3.56
CA LEU A 31 -2.19 -2.40 -4.81
C LEU A 31 -3.61 -2.45 -5.37
N THR A 32 -3.93 -1.48 -6.21
CA THR A 32 -5.16 -1.42 -7.01
C THR A 32 -4.87 -1.90 -8.42
N ASN A 33 -5.91 -2.04 -9.26
CA ASN A 33 -5.70 -2.38 -10.67
C ASN A 33 -4.84 -1.34 -11.41
N GLU A 34 -4.96 -0.07 -11.03
CA GLU A 34 -4.23 1.03 -11.64
C GLU A 34 -2.75 1.05 -11.19
N THR A 35 -2.49 0.94 -9.88
CA THR A 35 -1.10 0.93 -9.39
C THR A 35 -0.36 -0.35 -9.81
N ARG A 36 -1.09 -1.45 -9.98
CA ARG A 36 -0.60 -2.68 -10.63
C ARG A 36 -0.20 -2.45 -12.08
N ALA A 37 -1.04 -1.79 -12.88
CA ALA A 37 -0.70 -1.44 -14.26
C ALA A 37 0.52 -0.49 -14.31
N GLY A 38 0.57 0.51 -13.43
CA GLY A 38 1.72 1.41 -13.31
C GLY A 38 3.02 0.70 -12.92
N LEU A 39 2.96 -0.37 -12.10
CA LEU A 39 4.11 -1.24 -11.81
C LEU A 39 4.56 -2.02 -13.05
N ALA A 40 3.61 -2.63 -13.78
CA ALA A 40 3.90 -3.40 -14.98
C ALA A 40 4.52 -2.55 -16.10
N GLU A 41 4.08 -1.30 -16.22
CA GLU A 41 4.61 -0.33 -17.18
C GLU A 41 5.91 0.34 -16.70
N GLY A 42 6.32 0.08 -15.46
CA GLY A 42 7.54 0.62 -14.87
C GLY A 42 7.48 2.11 -14.51
N VAL A 43 6.30 2.72 -14.57
CA VAL A 43 6.04 4.11 -14.12
C VAL A 43 6.08 4.18 -12.60
N ILE A 44 5.52 3.18 -11.93
CA ILE A 44 5.65 2.94 -10.49
C ILE A 44 6.79 1.94 -10.28
N LYS A 45 7.63 2.17 -9.27
CA LYS A 45 8.73 1.25 -8.92
C LYS A 45 8.37 0.31 -7.78
N VAL A 46 7.56 0.80 -6.84
CA VAL A 46 7.12 0.02 -5.69
C VAL A 46 5.76 0.50 -5.22
N VAL A 47 4.94 -0.43 -4.75
CA VAL A 47 3.66 -0.16 -4.08
C VAL A 47 3.71 -0.72 -2.67
N LEU A 48 3.37 0.12 -1.70
CA LEU A 48 3.25 -0.27 -0.29
C LEU A 48 1.76 -0.42 0.06
N SER A 49 1.37 -1.63 0.46
CA SER A 49 -0.01 -1.96 0.79
C SER A 49 -0.15 -2.45 2.22
N HIS A 50 -1.33 -2.26 2.79
CA HIS A 50 -1.66 -2.86 4.08
C HIS A 50 -1.73 -4.39 3.96
N PRO A 51 -1.20 -5.14 4.94
CA PRO A 51 -1.27 -6.59 4.97
C PRO A 51 -2.67 -7.04 5.41
N ALA A 52 -3.69 -6.85 4.56
CA ALA A 52 -5.11 -6.90 4.96
C ALA A 52 -5.48 -8.16 5.76
N ARG A 53 -4.94 -9.31 5.35
CA ARG A 53 -5.15 -10.59 6.05
C ARG A 53 -4.52 -10.58 7.44
N LEU A 54 -3.24 -10.24 7.56
CA LEU A 54 -2.54 -10.19 8.84
C LEU A 54 -3.15 -9.14 9.78
N LEU A 55 -3.61 -8.02 9.22
CA LEU A 55 -4.31 -6.97 9.96
C LEU A 55 -5.61 -7.50 10.55
N ALA A 56 -6.44 -8.18 9.75
CA ALA A 56 -7.68 -8.78 10.21
C ALA A 56 -7.44 -9.87 11.26
N ASP A 57 -6.51 -10.80 11.00
CA ASP A 57 -6.17 -11.89 11.92
C ASP A 57 -5.66 -11.34 13.27
N THR A 58 -4.83 -10.29 13.22
CA THR A 58 -4.31 -9.63 14.42
C THR A 58 -5.41 -8.94 15.21
N LEU A 59 -6.31 -8.22 14.53
CA LEU A 59 -7.42 -7.54 15.17
C LEU A 59 -8.35 -8.53 15.88
N VAL A 60 -8.78 -9.58 15.18
CA VAL A 60 -9.69 -10.60 15.75
C VAL A 60 -9.05 -11.27 16.96
N ARG A 61 -7.75 -11.61 16.89
CA ARG A 61 -7.04 -12.20 18.01
C ARG A 61 -6.97 -11.25 19.22
N ALA A 62 -6.61 -9.99 19.00
CA ALA A 62 -6.55 -8.98 20.06
C ALA A 62 -7.92 -8.75 20.72
N MET A 63 -9.01 -8.81 19.95
CA MET A 63 -10.37 -8.74 20.49
C MET A 63 -10.70 -9.95 21.37
N ALA A 64 -10.34 -11.17 20.94
CA ALA A 64 -10.55 -12.37 21.75
C ALA A 64 -9.76 -12.32 23.07
N GLU A 65 -8.48 -11.94 23.01
CA GLU A 65 -7.63 -11.76 24.19
C GLU A 65 -8.23 -10.73 25.17
N ALA A 66 -8.77 -9.62 24.65
CA ALA A 66 -9.40 -8.59 25.49
C ALA A 66 -10.64 -9.10 26.24
N LEU A 67 -11.43 -10.01 25.63
CA LEU A 67 -12.59 -10.62 26.29
C LEU A 67 -12.17 -11.59 27.39
N ASP A 68 -11.10 -12.35 27.19
CA ASP A 68 -10.62 -13.34 28.17
C ASP A 68 -9.99 -12.70 29.41
N THR A 69 -9.44 -11.48 29.28
CA THR A 69 -8.56 -10.94 30.33
C THR A 69 -9.30 -10.29 31.51
N TYR A 70 -10.63 -10.04 31.47
CA TYR A 70 -11.45 -9.39 32.53
C TYR A 70 -10.79 -8.19 33.26
N ARG A 71 -9.80 -7.55 32.64
CA ARG A 71 -8.98 -6.48 33.23
C ARG A 71 -9.35 -5.15 32.60
N THR A 72 -8.97 -4.09 33.31
CA THR A 72 -9.14 -2.68 32.93
C THR A 72 -8.78 -2.45 31.46
N PRO A 73 -9.54 -1.63 30.71
CA PRO A 73 -9.27 -1.36 29.31
C PRO A 73 -7.81 -0.95 29.10
N THR A 74 -7.06 -1.78 28.38
CA THR A 74 -5.66 -1.54 28.05
C THR A 74 -5.57 -1.28 26.56
N VAL A 75 -4.85 -0.21 26.16
CA VAL A 75 -4.62 0.09 24.75
C VAL A 75 -3.58 -0.91 24.21
N PHE A 76 -3.96 -1.68 23.21
CA PHE A 76 -3.05 -2.59 22.50
C PHE A 76 -2.60 -1.95 21.19
N GLN A 77 -1.29 -1.78 21.01
CA GLN A 77 -0.70 -1.35 19.74
C GLN A 77 0.06 -2.52 19.12
N HIS A 78 -0.30 -2.87 17.89
CA HIS A 78 0.38 -3.91 17.11
C HIS A 78 1.08 -3.28 15.92
N MET A 79 2.38 -3.53 15.76
CA MET A 79 3.12 -3.13 14.56
C MET A 79 3.09 -4.28 13.56
N LEU A 80 2.56 -4.01 12.37
CA LEU A 80 2.46 -4.98 11.28
C LEU A 80 3.31 -4.51 10.09
N PRO A 81 3.99 -5.43 9.38
CA PRO A 81 4.75 -5.08 8.19
C PRO A 81 3.82 -4.72 7.03
N PHE A 82 4.23 -3.78 6.18
CA PHE A 82 3.54 -3.54 4.90
C PHE A 82 3.83 -4.68 3.92
N GLU A 83 2.89 -4.91 3.02
CA GLU A 83 3.15 -5.69 1.80
C GLU A 83 3.86 -4.80 0.78
N ILE A 84 4.90 -5.34 0.16
CA ILE A 84 5.76 -4.63 -0.80
C ILE A 84 5.62 -5.29 -2.15
N TYR A 85 5.06 -4.54 -3.11
CA TYR A 85 4.89 -4.99 -4.48
C TYR A 85 5.83 -4.23 -5.42
N THR A 86 6.44 -4.98 -6.32
CA THR A 86 7.33 -4.51 -7.39
C THR A 86 6.94 -5.25 -8.66
N ALA A 87 7.46 -4.85 -9.83
CA ALA A 87 7.22 -5.59 -11.07
C ALA A 87 7.64 -7.07 -11.00
N ALA A 88 8.49 -7.46 -10.05
CA ALA A 88 8.96 -8.84 -9.89
C ALA A 88 7.99 -9.77 -9.14
N ASN A 89 6.99 -9.24 -8.42
CA ASN A 89 6.13 -10.04 -7.54
C ASN A 89 4.64 -9.63 -7.55
N ILE A 90 4.21 -8.88 -8.57
CA ILE A 90 2.78 -8.63 -8.83
C ILE A 90 2.10 -9.78 -9.56
#